data_AF-A0A418E041-F1
#
_entry.id   AF-A0A418E041-F1
#
_cell.length_a   1.000
_cell.length_b   1.000
_cell.length_c   1.000
_cell.angle_alpha   90.00
_cell.angle_beta   90.00
_cell.angle_gamma   90.00
#
_symmetry.space_group_name_H-M   'P 1'
#
loop_
_entity.id
_entity.type
_entity.pdbx_description
1 polymer ?
#
loop_
_entity_poly.entity_id
_entity_poly.type
_entity_poly.pdbx_seq_one_letter_code
_entity_poly.pdbx_strand_id
1 'polypeptide(L)'
;MSSGYKGFKSWGGQECPSLKPGESYDARATKFSQMGSNIVQNQATNTAIRIVNPSFEAVTRSHFGHVTKHDYENPARPASRGREIANSRTFLGQTLYQNDFLNFQDEGRRIAALPAAVYAASFDQLATVPNQDPTPSDSDLFKLKRLARDDVKTLLRQVYGKPPTSRILEIYAHMFDACPDGFISWDVFQEAVARLASASMLIGFSTGQAGWFDFVAAKQMLPGGTPASSHQLDFGTYGSEPLARPYIGRTNGMASTTTDLFDGTTKATFHIPRYQGFIPQTKYNPTAVAQGDGEQTRGKEEDLRLYHLNNLPGYTGHKPVDSKNVRGEAKTGTDSRTTNGFVYKPHNL
;
A
#
# COMPACT_ATOMS: atom_id res chain seq x y z
N MET A 1 -32.94 -29.17 -57.19
CA MET A 1 -33.55 -28.50 -58.37
C MET A 1 -34.24 -27.24 -57.82
N SER A 2 -33.90 -25.99 -58.11
CA SER A 2 -33.41 -25.33 -59.31
C SER A 2 -32.47 -24.19 -58.88
N SER A 3 -31.24 -24.20 -59.40
CA SER A 3 -30.37 -23.01 -59.46
C SER A 3 -30.85 -22.24 -60.69
N GLY A 4 -31.68 -21.23 -60.46
CA GLY A 4 -32.26 -20.40 -61.51
C GLY A 4 -32.11 -18.94 -61.15
N TYR A 5 -31.52 -18.17 -62.06
CA TYR A 5 -31.43 -16.72 -62.00
C TYR A 5 -32.83 -16.12 -61.77
N LYS A 6 -33.08 -15.59 -60.57
CA LYS A 6 -34.29 -14.82 -60.27
C LYS A 6 -34.06 -13.40 -60.77
N GLY A 7 -34.67 -13.08 -61.91
CA GLY A 7 -34.54 -11.79 -62.58
C GLY A 7 -34.83 -10.57 -61.68
N PHE A 8 -34.41 -9.40 -62.15
CA PHE A 8 -34.55 -8.12 -61.46
C PHE A 8 -36.01 -7.86 -61.06
N LYS A 9 -36.27 -7.81 -59.75
CA LYS A 9 -37.56 -7.33 -59.21
C LYS A 9 -37.49 -5.82 -59.04
N SER A 10 -38.52 -5.12 -59.53
CA SER A 10 -38.67 -3.67 -59.32
C SER A 10 -38.66 -3.35 -57.82
N TRP A 11 -38.22 -2.13 -57.46
CA TRP A 11 -38.05 -1.70 -56.06
C TRP A 11 -39.29 -1.93 -55.18
N GLY A 12 -40.50 -1.88 -55.73
CA GLY A 12 -41.75 -2.15 -55.00
C GLY A 12 -42.04 -3.63 -54.73
N GLY A 13 -41.36 -4.56 -55.40
CA GLY A 13 -41.51 -6.01 -55.23
C GLY A 13 -40.36 -6.68 -54.48
N GLN A 14 -39.40 -5.90 -53.97
CA GLN A 14 -38.31 -6.39 -53.13
C GLN A 14 -38.74 -6.37 -51.65
N GLU A 15 -38.57 -7.50 -50.96
CA GLU A 15 -38.81 -7.56 -49.52
C GLU A 15 -37.77 -6.70 -48.82
N CYS A 16 -38.21 -5.73 -48.00
CA CYS A 16 -37.31 -4.81 -47.31
C CYS A 16 -36.46 -5.61 -46.30
N PRO A 17 -35.12 -5.60 -46.41
CA PRO A 17 -34.25 -6.46 -45.59
C PRO A 17 -34.24 -6.12 -44.10
N SER A 18 -34.95 -5.06 -43.70
CA SER A 18 -35.07 -4.61 -42.30
C SER A 18 -36.43 -4.91 -41.67
N LEU A 19 -37.35 -5.57 -42.38
CA LEU A 19 -38.62 -6.04 -41.82
C LEU A 19 -38.40 -7.34 -41.03
N LYS A 20 -38.92 -7.40 -39.81
CA LYS A 20 -38.91 -8.63 -39.03
C LYS A 20 -39.98 -9.60 -39.56
N PRO A 21 -39.79 -10.93 -39.41
CA PRO A 21 -40.81 -11.90 -39.79
C PRO A 21 -42.18 -11.55 -39.20
N GLY A 22 -43.18 -11.33 -40.06
CA GLY A 22 -44.55 -10.96 -39.67
C GLY A 22 -44.89 -9.46 -39.70
N GLU A 23 -43.94 -8.56 -39.98
CA GLU A 23 -44.22 -7.12 -40.15
C GLU A 23 -44.50 -6.75 -41.62
N SER A 24 -45.55 -5.96 -41.87
CA SER A 24 -45.85 -5.36 -43.18
C SER A 24 -45.34 -3.91 -43.27
N TYR A 25 -45.17 -3.41 -44.50
CA TYR A 25 -44.70 -2.04 -44.73
C TYR A 25 -45.66 -0.98 -44.11
N ASP A 26 -46.97 -1.21 -44.23
CA ASP A 26 -48.02 -0.35 -43.67
C ASP A 26 -48.03 -0.36 -42.13
N ALA A 27 -47.74 -1.51 -41.51
CA ALA A 27 -47.62 -1.63 -40.06
C ALA A 27 -46.40 -0.88 -39.49
N ARG A 28 -45.34 -0.70 -40.31
CA ARG A 28 -44.14 0.05 -39.89
C ARG A 28 -44.27 1.55 -40.12
N ALA A 29 -44.90 1.98 -41.21
CA ALA A 29 -45.16 3.39 -41.49
C ALA A 29 -46.01 4.02 -40.38
N THR A 30 -47.05 3.32 -39.92
CA THR A 30 -47.93 3.77 -38.83
C THR A 30 -47.22 3.87 -37.47
N LYS A 31 -46.20 3.05 -37.22
CA LYS A 31 -45.44 3.02 -35.96
C LYS A 31 -44.68 4.33 -35.68
N PHE A 32 -44.15 4.97 -36.72
CA PHE A 32 -43.44 6.24 -36.58
C PHE A 32 -44.39 7.44 -36.64
N SER A 33 -45.49 7.35 -37.40
CA SER A 33 -46.54 8.37 -37.41
C SER A 33 -47.28 8.47 -36.08
N GLN A 34 -47.59 7.35 -35.41
CA GLN A 34 -48.21 7.35 -34.07
C GLN A 34 -47.29 7.94 -32.99
N MET A 35 -45.98 7.71 -33.09
CA MET A 35 -44.99 8.33 -32.19
C MET A 35 -44.92 9.85 -32.43
N GLY A 36 -44.89 10.29 -33.69
CA GLY A 36 -44.90 11.71 -34.04
C GLY A 36 -46.17 12.44 -33.58
N SER A 37 -47.35 11.83 -33.77
CA SER A 37 -48.63 12.42 -33.33
C SER A 37 -48.74 12.51 -31.81
N ASN A 38 -48.27 11.50 -31.07
CA ASN A 38 -48.28 11.51 -29.60
C ASN A 38 -47.30 12.53 -28.99
N ILE A 39 -46.19 12.84 -29.67
CA ILE A 39 -45.22 13.85 -29.21
C ILE A 39 -45.76 15.26 -29.45
N VAL A 40 -46.42 15.51 -30.59
CA VAL A 40 -46.90 16.86 -30.97
C VAL A 40 -48.21 17.22 -30.28
N GLN A 41 -49.16 16.28 -30.13
CA GLN A 41 -50.46 16.58 -29.50
C GLN A 41 -50.41 16.68 -27.96
N ASN A 42 -49.41 16.10 -27.30
CA ASN A 42 -49.28 16.18 -25.83
C ASN A 42 -48.56 17.43 -25.30
N GLN A 43 -48.01 18.30 -26.15
CA GLN A 43 -47.36 19.54 -25.65
C GLN A 43 -48.36 20.60 -25.17
N ALA A 44 -49.59 20.59 -25.69
CA ALA A 44 -50.60 21.58 -25.32
C ALA A 44 -51.36 21.24 -24.02
N THR A 45 -51.34 19.97 -23.59
CA THR A 45 -52.01 19.51 -22.36
C THR A 45 -51.18 18.43 -21.70
N ASN A 46 -50.42 18.80 -20.65
CA ASN A 46 -49.99 17.98 -19.50
C ASN A 46 -48.54 18.17 -19.09
N THR A 47 -48.36 18.94 -18.02
CA THR A 47 -47.32 18.82 -16.99
C THR A 47 -47.30 17.46 -16.26
N ALA A 48 -47.91 16.39 -16.80
CA ALA A 48 -48.27 15.19 -16.03
C ALA A 48 -47.77 13.84 -16.59
N ILE A 49 -47.02 13.79 -17.70
CA ILE A 49 -46.48 12.49 -18.18
C ILE A 49 -44.97 12.60 -18.35
N ARG A 50 -44.25 12.46 -17.24
CA ARG A 50 -42.83 12.08 -17.28
C ARG A 50 -42.76 10.59 -17.59
N ILE A 51 -41.98 10.22 -18.60
CA ILE A 51 -41.49 8.85 -18.74
C ILE A 51 -40.42 8.67 -17.65
N VAL A 52 -40.84 8.23 -16.46
CA VAL A 52 -39.95 7.95 -15.34
C VAL A 52 -39.48 6.51 -15.48
N ASN A 53 -38.17 6.31 -15.46
CA ASN A 53 -37.58 4.98 -15.34
C ASN A 53 -37.95 4.43 -13.95
N PRO A 54 -38.70 3.31 -13.84
CA PRO A 54 -39.28 2.85 -12.56
C PRO A 54 -38.23 2.51 -11.49
N SER A 55 -36.96 2.38 -11.86
CA SER A 55 -35.85 2.15 -10.92
C SER A 55 -35.38 3.41 -10.17
N PHE A 56 -35.89 4.60 -10.51
CA PHE A 56 -35.48 5.87 -9.88
C PHE A 56 -36.65 6.72 -9.36
N GLU A 57 -37.81 6.11 -9.15
CA GLU A 57 -38.96 6.83 -8.56
C GLU A 57 -38.76 7.03 -7.05
N ALA A 58 -39.02 8.25 -6.56
CA ALA A 58 -39.01 8.53 -5.14
C ALA A 58 -40.23 7.86 -4.49
N VAL A 59 -40.01 7.01 -3.47
CA VAL A 59 -41.08 6.29 -2.78
C VAL A 59 -42.08 7.28 -2.17
N THR A 60 -43.28 7.35 -2.74
CA THR A 60 -44.38 8.17 -2.24
C THR A 60 -45.32 7.37 -1.32
N ARG A 61 -46.06 8.07 -0.44
CA ARG A 61 -46.94 7.46 0.59
C ARG A 61 -47.99 6.48 0.04
N SER A 62 -48.35 6.57 -1.24
CA SER A 62 -49.30 5.66 -1.90
C SER A 62 -48.79 4.23 -2.06
N HIS A 63 -47.46 4.01 -2.09
CA HIS A 63 -46.88 2.67 -2.19
C HIS A 63 -46.99 1.86 -0.88
N PHE A 64 -47.30 2.50 0.25
CA PHE A 64 -47.51 1.83 1.53
C PHE A 64 -48.92 1.24 1.70
N GLY A 65 -49.84 1.48 0.78
CA GLY A 65 -51.22 0.97 0.84
C GLY A 65 -51.34 -0.55 0.64
N HIS A 66 -50.29 -1.19 0.11
CA HIS A 66 -50.25 -2.64 -0.12
C HIS A 66 -49.59 -3.44 1.01
N VAL A 67 -49.12 -2.77 2.07
CA VAL A 67 -48.46 -3.43 3.19
C VAL A 67 -49.47 -3.68 4.29
N THR A 68 -49.80 -4.94 4.53
CA THR A 68 -50.69 -5.38 5.60
C THR A 68 -49.91 -5.57 6.90
N LYS A 69 -50.60 -5.61 8.05
CA LYS A 69 -49.95 -5.84 9.36
C LYS A 69 -49.13 -7.14 9.41
N HIS A 70 -49.51 -8.14 8.60
CA HIS A 70 -48.82 -9.42 8.50
C HIS A 70 -47.45 -9.31 7.80
N ASP A 71 -47.28 -8.32 6.92
CA ASP A 71 -46.03 -8.09 6.19
C ASP A 71 -44.94 -7.47 7.08
N TYR A 72 -45.31 -6.97 8.27
CA TYR A 72 -44.41 -6.47 9.31
C TYR A 72 -44.08 -7.50 10.39
N GLU A 73 -44.61 -8.73 10.30
CA GLU A 73 -44.19 -9.81 11.19
C GLU A 73 -42.79 -10.27 10.81
N ASN A 74 -41.79 -9.56 11.33
CA ASN A 74 -40.41 -10.04 11.29
C ASN A 74 -40.39 -11.43 11.93
N PRO A 75 -39.94 -12.50 11.23
CA PRO A 75 -39.69 -13.76 11.88
C PRO A 75 -38.69 -13.47 13.00
N ALA A 76 -39.12 -13.66 14.25
CA ALA A 76 -38.25 -13.49 15.40
C ALA A 76 -36.96 -14.26 15.10
N ARG A 77 -35.81 -13.57 15.10
CA ARG A 77 -34.52 -14.22 14.86
C ARG A 77 -34.50 -15.48 15.72
N PRO A 78 -34.26 -16.68 15.14
CA PRO A 78 -34.18 -17.89 15.94
C PRO A 78 -33.16 -17.64 17.06
N ALA A 79 -33.57 -17.89 18.30
CA ALA A 79 -32.85 -17.53 19.53
C ALA A 79 -31.52 -18.29 19.72
N SER A 80 -30.90 -18.79 18.66
CA SER A 80 -29.90 -19.85 18.72
C SER A 80 -28.47 -19.42 18.38
N ARG A 81 -28.12 -18.12 18.45
CA ARG A 81 -26.71 -17.67 18.31
C ARG A 81 -26.30 -16.53 19.24
N GLY A 82 -26.83 -16.48 20.46
CA GLY A 82 -26.15 -15.77 21.55
C GLY A 82 -25.03 -16.66 22.07
N ARG A 83 -23.80 -16.55 21.53
CA ARG A 83 -22.64 -17.19 22.16
C ARG A 83 -22.40 -16.45 23.47
N GLU A 84 -22.63 -17.11 24.61
CA GLU A 84 -22.28 -16.55 25.92
C GLU A 84 -20.82 -16.10 25.89
N ILE A 85 -20.61 -14.80 26.08
CA ILE A 85 -19.28 -14.25 26.27
C ILE A 85 -18.84 -14.79 27.63
N ALA A 86 -17.90 -15.74 27.61
CA ALA A 86 -17.36 -16.33 28.83
C ALA A 86 -16.96 -15.22 29.82
N ASN A 87 -17.35 -15.38 31.09
CA ASN A 87 -17.12 -14.44 32.18
C ASN A 87 -15.76 -13.74 32.04
N SER A 88 -15.76 -12.41 32.01
CA SER A 88 -14.56 -11.62 31.79
C SER A 88 -13.49 -11.97 32.83
N ARG A 89 -12.40 -12.61 32.37
CA ARG A 89 -11.19 -12.73 33.18
C ARG A 89 -10.51 -11.37 33.21
N THR A 90 -10.08 -10.92 34.39
CA THR A 90 -9.26 -9.72 34.49
C THR A 90 -7.95 -9.95 33.73
N PHE A 91 -7.61 -9.01 32.85
CA PHE A 91 -6.36 -9.07 32.12
C PHE A 91 -5.21 -8.71 33.06
N LEU A 92 -4.42 -9.72 33.44
CA LEU A 92 -3.22 -9.56 34.28
C LEU A 92 -1.94 -9.36 33.46
N GLY A 93 -2.04 -9.31 32.12
CA GLY A 93 -0.89 -9.16 31.26
C GLY A 93 -0.24 -7.79 31.46
N GLN A 94 0.98 -7.78 31.98
CA GLN A 94 1.83 -6.59 31.97
C GLN A 94 2.78 -6.66 30.78
N THR A 95 3.14 -5.50 30.23
CA THR A 95 4.12 -5.46 29.14
C THR A 95 5.51 -5.80 29.68
N LEU A 96 6.38 -6.38 28.84
CA LEU A 96 7.79 -6.62 29.18
C LEU A 96 8.48 -5.34 29.65
N TYR A 97 8.12 -4.18 29.08
CA TYR A 97 8.63 -2.89 29.51
C TYR A 97 8.25 -2.55 30.96
N GLN A 98 6.98 -2.75 31.33
CA GLN A 98 6.50 -2.44 32.68
C GLN A 98 7.10 -3.37 33.73
N ASN A 99 7.34 -4.64 33.39
CA ASN A 99 7.95 -5.61 34.27
C ASN A 99 9.47 -5.40 34.41
N ASP A 100 10.19 -5.18 33.29
CA ASP A 100 11.65 -5.29 33.27
C ASP A 100 12.40 -3.95 33.26
N PHE A 101 11.74 -2.82 32.96
CA PHE A 101 12.42 -1.52 32.82
C PHE A 101 12.06 -0.53 33.91
N LEU A 102 10.76 -0.33 34.21
CA LEU A 102 10.35 0.72 35.16
C LEU A 102 10.81 0.42 36.59
N ASN A 103 10.74 -0.84 37.02
CA ASN A 103 10.98 -1.23 38.41
C ASN A 103 12.41 -1.75 38.66
N PHE A 104 13.22 -1.92 37.63
CA PHE A 104 14.54 -2.57 37.73
C PHE A 104 15.49 -1.84 38.68
N GLN A 105 15.50 -0.50 38.69
CA GLN A 105 16.37 0.26 39.59
C GLN A 105 15.94 0.13 41.05
N ASP A 106 14.63 0.22 41.32
CA ASP A 106 14.11 0.07 42.67
C ASP A 106 14.30 -1.36 43.19
N GLU A 107 14.23 -2.36 42.31
CA GLU A 107 14.59 -3.74 42.62
C GLU A 107 16.09 -3.88 42.90
N GLY A 108 16.96 -3.34 42.04
CA GLY A 108 18.41 -3.33 42.25
C GLY A 108 18.81 -2.67 43.57
N ARG A 109 18.18 -1.55 43.93
CA ARG A 109 18.38 -0.88 45.23
C ARG A 109 17.88 -1.70 46.41
N ARG A 110 16.71 -2.34 46.28
CA ARG A 110 16.18 -3.25 47.31
C ARG A 110 17.13 -4.44 47.52
N ILE A 111 17.68 -4.99 46.44
CA ILE A 111 18.66 -6.07 46.45
C ILE A 111 19.96 -5.63 47.14
N ALA A 112 20.46 -4.45 46.78
CA ALA A 112 21.65 -3.85 47.37
C ALA A 112 21.49 -3.49 48.86
N ALA A 113 20.27 -3.21 49.30
CA ALA A 113 19.96 -2.86 50.70
C ALA A 113 19.89 -4.08 51.64
N LEU A 114 19.81 -5.30 51.11
CA LEU A 114 19.74 -6.50 51.95
C LEU A 114 21.11 -6.81 52.58
N PRO A 115 21.17 -7.15 53.89
CA PRO A 115 22.41 -7.52 54.53
C PRO A 115 23.05 -8.77 53.91
N ALA A 116 24.37 -8.78 53.76
CA ALA A 116 25.13 -9.93 53.26
C ALA A 116 24.85 -11.23 54.04
N ALA A 117 24.49 -11.12 55.32
CA ALA A 117 24.14 -12.26 56.18
C ALA A 117 22.91 -13.05 55.67
N VAL A 118 21.94 -12.38 55.03
CA VAL A 118 20.72 -13.03 54.49
C VAL A 118 21.08 -13.89 53.28
N TYR A 119 21.96 -13.38 52.44
CA TYR A 119 22.50 -14.14 51.30
C TYR A 119 23.35 -15.32 51.78
N ALA A 120 24.17 -15.14 52.82
CA ALA A 120 25.03 -16.19 53.36
C ALA A 120 24.19 -17.34 53.91
N ALA A 121 23.13 -17.04 54.68
CA ALA A 121 22.22 -18.06 55.20
C ALA A 121 21.51 -18.86 54.09
N SER A 122 21.09 -18.18 53.02
CA SER A 122 20.42 -18.83 51.88
C SER A 122 21.39 -19.64 51.02
N PHE A 123 22.62 -19.15 50.86
CA PHE A 123 23.70 -19.88 50.19
C PHE A 123 24.07 -21.15 50.97
N ASP A 124 24.15 -21.06 52.30
CA ASP A 124 24.53 -22.19 53.16
C ASP A 124 23.55 -23.37 53.09
N GLN A 125 22.26 -23.07 52.90
CA GLN A 125 21.18 -24.05 52.78
C GLN A 125 21.20 -24.79 51.43
N LEU A 126 21.66 -24.14 50.36
CA LEU A 126 21.61 -24.67 49.00
C LEU A 126 22.95 -25.20 48.49
N ALA A 127 24.06 -24.67 49.01
CA ALA A 127 25.39 -25.05 48.58
C ALA A 127 25.83 -26.38 49.21
N THR A 128 26.41 -27.25 48.38
CA THR A 128 26.88 -28.57 48.80
C THR A 128 28.41 -28.57 48.83
N VAL A 129 28.99 -29.37 49.73
CA VAL A 129 30.43 -29.63 49.71
C VAL A 129 30.68 -30.75 48.70
N PRO A 130 31.52 -30.54 47.67
CA PRO A 130 31.85 -31.62 46.74
C PRO A 130 32.57 -32.74 47.50
N ASN A 131 32.18 -34.00 47.25
CA ASN A 131 32.67 -35.20 47.93
C ASN A 131 34.21 -35.23 48.08
N GLN A 132 34.72 -34.85 49.26
CA GLN A 132 36.04 -35.18 49.78
C GLN A 132 35.96 -35.36 51.30
N ASP A 133 36.70 -36.36 51.80
CA ASP A 133 36.75 -36.77 53.21
C ASP A 133 37.06 -35.60 54.16
N PRO A 134 36.40 -35.52 55.34
CA PRO A 134 36.43 -34.34 56.17
C PRO A 134 37.67 -34.33 57.07
N THR A 135 38.36 -33.19 57.11
CA THR A 135 38.72 -32.49 58.35
C THR A 135 39.22 -31.09 58.00
N PRO A 136 38.34 -30.08 58.03
CA PRO A 136 38.77 -28.80 58.57
C PRO A 136 37.71 -28.18 59.51
N SER A 137 38.14 -27.22 60.32
CA SER A 137 37.32 -26.45 61.25
C SER A 137 36.10 -25.78 60.59
N ASP A 138 35.02 -25.59 61.35
CA ASP A 138 33.73 -25.00 60.92
C ASP A 138 33.83 -23.73 60.06
N SER A 139 34.88 -22.92 60.25
CA SER A 139 35.10 -21.69 59.47
C SER A 139 35.58 -21.92 58.03
N ASP A 140 36.21 -23.06 57.73
CA ASP A 140 36.76 -23.38 56.41
C ASP A 140 35.77 -24.17 55.54
N LEU A 141 34.80 -24.86 56.18
CA LEU A 141 33.73 -25.60 55.51
C LEU A 141 32.85 -24.70 54.63
N PHE A 142 32.56 -23.47 55.08
CA PHE A 142 31.74 -22.54 54.32
C PHE A 142 32.41 -22.09 53.01
N LYS A 143 33.75 -21.96 53.00
CA LYS A 143 34.51 -21.60 51.79
C LYS A 143 34.61 -22.73 50.77
N LEU A 144 34.48 -23.98 51.24
CA LEU A 144 34.50 -25.19 50.41
C LEU A 144 33.14 -25.49 49.76
N LYS A 145 32.05 -24.88 50.26
CA LYS A 145 30.71 -25.03 49.69
C LYS A 145 30.62 -24.41 48.30
N ARG A 146 30.04 -25.17 47.37
CA ARG A 146 29.81 -24.74 45.99
C ARG A 146 28.33 -24.85 45.64
N LEU A 147 27.81 -23.85 44.94
CA LEU A 147 26.44 -23.79 44.44
C LEU A 147 26.43 -24.02 42.92
N ALA A 148 25.53 -24.83 42.40
CA ALA A 148 25.37 -24.96 40.95
C ALA A 148 24.81 -23.66 40.36
N ARG A 149 25.26 -23.28 39.15
CA ARG A 149 24.81 -22.05 38.49
C ARG A 149 23.29 -21.97 38.32
N ASP A 150 22.63 -23.11 38.07
CA ASP A 150 21.17 -23.17 37.88
C ASP A 150 20.39 -22.89 39.18
N ASP A 151 20.97 -23.19 40.34
CA ASP A 151 20.35 -23.01 41.66
C ASP A 151 20.39 -21.56 42.16
N VAL A 152 21.14 -20.68 41.49
CA VAL A 152 21.17 -19.24 41.78
C VAL A 152 19.76 -18.65 41.73
N LYS A 153 18.92 -19.07 40.77
CA LYS A 153 17.53 -18.60 40.68
C LYS A 153 16.72 -18.94 41.94
N THR A 154 16.96 -20.13 42.50
CA THR A 154 16.30 -20.61 43.72
C THR A 154 16.78 -19.82 44.94
N LEU A 155 18.08 -19.58 45.04
CA LEU A 155 18.69 -18.75 46.08
C LEU A 155 18.10 -17.33 46.06
N LEU A 156 18.11 -16.68 44.91
CA LEU A 156 17.60 -15.32 44.77
C LEU A 156 16.10 -15.24 45.09
N ARG A 157 15.32 -16.27 44.75
CA ARG A 157 13.90 -16.35 45.11
C ARG A 157 13.70 -16.45 46.63
N GLN A 158 14.55 -17.18 47.35
CA GLN A 158 14.52 -17.27 48.81
C GLN A 158 14.88 -15.92 49.45
N VAL A 159 15.91 -15.24 48.95
CA VAL A 159 16.38 -13.96 49.51
C VAL A 159 15.41 -12.81 49.22
N TYR A 160 14.82 -12.76 48.02
CA TYR A 160 13.95 -11.64 47.61
C TYR A 160 12.47 -11.85 47.94
N GLY A 161 12.06 -13.08 48.29
CA GLY A 161 10.66 -13.46 48.52
C GLY A 161 9.77 -13.40 47.26
N LYS A 162 10.35 -13.05 46.10
CA LYS A 162 9.70 -12.97 44.78
C LYS A 162 10.62 -13.57 43.72
N PRO A 163 10.09 -14.11 42.62
CA PRO A 163 10.93 -14.55 41.51
C PRO A 163 11.70 -13.34 40.96
N PRO A 164 13.04 -13.42 40.82
CA PRO A 164 13.84 -12.34 40.24
C PRO A 164 13.48 -12.12 38.76
N THR A 165 13.51 -10.85 38.34
CA THR A 165 13.27 -10.41 36.96
C THR A 165 14.33 -11.00 36.00
N SER A 166 13.95 -11.31 34.75
CA SER A 166 14.85 -11.93 33.75
C SER A 166 16.17 -11.17 33.61
N ARG A 167 16.08 -9.85 33.58
CA ARG A 167 17.24 -8.94 33.48
C ARG A 167 18.23 -9.09 34.64
N ILE A 168 17.75 -9.31 35.87
CA ILE A 168 18.62 -9.51 37.04
C ILE A 168 19.35 -10.86 36.90
N LEU A 169 18.63 -11.90 36.46
CA LEU A 169 19.20 -13.22 36.21
C LEU A 169 20.25 -13.18 35.10
N GLU A 170 20.03 -12.43 34.02
CA GLU A 170 21.01 -12.22 32.94
C GLU A 170 22.29 -11.54 33.44
N ILE A 171 22.16 -10.54 34.32
CA ILE A 171 23.32 -9.86 34.91
C ILE A 171 24.14 -10.83 35.76
N TYR A 172 23.49 -11.60 36.64
CA TYR A 172 24.17 -12.64 37.41
C TYR A 172 24.80 -13.72 36.52
N ALA A 173 24.08 -14.17 35.49
CA ALA A 173 24.59 -15.13 34.52
C ALA A 173 25.88 -14.61 33.85
N HIS A 174 25.89 -13.35 33.39
CA HIS A 174 27.09 -12.73 32.83
C HIS A 174 28.24 -12.60 33.83
N MET A 175 27.94 -12.29 35.10
CA MET A 175 28.97 -12.25 36.15
C MET A 175 29.58 -13.62 36.43
N PHE A 176 28.82 -14.70 36.23
CA PHE A 176 29.26 -16.09 36.44
C PHE A 176 29.81 -16.77 35.18
N ASP A 177 29.81 -16.11 34.02
CA ASP A 177 30.43 -16.64 32.79
C ASP A 177 31.94 -16.87 32.94
N ALA A 178 32.57 -16.14 33.86
CA ALA A 178 33.98 -16.32 34.21
C ALA A 178 34.26 -17.64 34.98
N CYS A 179 33.24 -18.37 35.43
CA CYS A 179 33.37 -19.64 36.15
C CYS A 179 33.16 -20.83 35.20
N PRO A 180 34.23 -21.46 34.68
CA PRO A 180 34.13 -22.54 33.70
C PRO A 180 33.56 -23.85 34.26
N ASP A 181 33.68 -24.06 35.58
CA ASP A 181 33.31 -25.32 36.25
C ASP A 181 31.79 -25.47 36.46
N GLY A 182 30.98 -24.47 36.12
CA GLY A 182 29.52 -24.48 36.35
C GLY A 182 29.09 -24.35 37.83
N PHE A 183 30.06 -24.22 38.73
CA PHE A 183 29.87 -24.04 40.17
C PHE A 183 30.35 -22.67 40.64
N ILE A 184 29.65 -22.12 41.63
CA ILE A 184 29.88 -20.78 42.18
C ILE A 184 30.25 -20.92 43.67
N SER A 185 31.39 -20.34 44.05
CA SER A 185 31.81 -20.21 45.45
C SER A 185 31.22 -18.96 46.10
N TRP A 186 31.14 -18.94 47.43
CA TRP A 186 30.62 -17.80 48.19
C TRP A 186 31.30 -16.47 47.84
N ASP A 187 32.63 -16.44 47.72
CA ASP A 187 33.38 -15.20 47.46
C ASP A 187 33.02 -14.57 46.11
N VAL A 188 32.85 -15.40 45.07
CA VAL A 188 32.42 -14.98 43.73
C VAL A 188 30.98 -14.49 43.74
N PHE A 189 30.10 -15.18 44.49
CA PHE A 189 28.72 -14.75 44.64
C PHE A 189 28.61 -13.40 45.38
N GLN A 190 29.36 -13.23 46.47
CA GLN A 190 29.42 -11.99 47.24
C GLN A 190 29.95 -10.83 46.39
N GLU A 191 30.97 -11.08 45.58
CA GLU A 191 31.50 -10.08 44.65
C GLU A 191 30.48 -9.70 43.58
N ALA A 192 29.73 -10.67 43.05
CA ALA A 192 28.66 -10.40 42.09
C ALA A 192 27.53 -9.55 42.70
N VAL A 193 27.13 -9.82 43.95
CA VAL A 193 26.14 -9.00 44.68
C VAL A 193 26.66 -7.57 44.88
N ALA A 194 27.94 -7.42 45.26
CA ALA A 194 28.55 -6.10 45.43
C ALA A 194 28.67 -5.31 44.12
N ARG A 195 29.00 -5.98 43.01
CA ARG A 195 29.03 -5.39 41.66
C ARG A 195 27.64 -4.99 41.16
N LEU A 196 26.62 -5.79 41.44
CA LEU A 196 25.25 -5.45 41.09
C LEU A 196 24.76 -4.24 41.89
N ALA A 197 25.10 -4.18 43.18
CA ALA A 197 24.83 -3.02 44.02
C ALA A 197 25.50 -1.75 43.47
N SER A 198 26.78 -1.79 43.12
CA SER A 198 27.48 -0.64 42.55
C SER A 198 26.95 -0.24 41.16
N ALA A 199 26.66 -1.20 40.28
CA ALA A 199 26.06 -0.94 38.97
C ALA A 199 24.67 -0.29 39.10
N SER A 200 23.86 -0.71 40.07
CA SER A 200 22.55 -0.11 40.34
C SER A 200 22.63 1.33 40.84
N MET A 201 23.74 1.74 41.46
CA MET A 201 24.00 3.11 41.91
C MET A 201 24.62 4.00 40.82
N LEU A 202 25.42 3.41 39.90
CA LEU A 202 26.13 4.14 38.83
C LEU A 202 25.26 4.48 37.61
N ILE A 203 24.13 3.79 37.40
CA ILE A 203 23.20 4.10 36.30
C ILE A 203 22.34 5.33 36.68
N GLY A 204 23.01 6.47 36.80
CA GLY A 204 22.37 7.78 36.80
C GLY A 204 21.82 8.06 35.39
N PHE A 205 20.50 8.16 35.30
CA PHE A 205 19.74 8.76 34.19
C PHE A 205 20.41 8.75 32.79
N SER A 206 20.59 7.58 32.18
CA SER A 206 20.36 7.51 30.72
C SER A 206 18.87 7.23 30.53
N THR A 207 18.07 8.29 30.68
CA THR A 207 16.76 8.26 30.04
C THR A 207 17.05 8.23 28.55
N GLY A 208 17.06 7.03 27.98
CA GLY A 208 16.87 6.88 26.55
C GLY A 208 15.49 7.45 26.24
N GLN A 209 15.42 8.77 26.06
CA GLN A 209 14.32 9.43 25.41
C GLN A 209 14.17 8.69 24.08
N ALA A 210 13.16 7.83 23.98
CA ALA A 210 12.87 7.19 22.72
C ALA A 210 12.46 8.32 21.78
N GLY A 211 13.31 8.65 20.80
CA GLY A 211 13.20 9.87 19.98
C GLY A 211 11.87 10.03 19.22
N TRP A 212 10.97 9.05 19.29
CA TRP A 212 9.60 9.16 18.81
C TRP A 212 8.68 9.97 19.75
N PHE A 213 9.02 10.16 21.03
CA PHE A 213 8.23 11.00 21.94
C PHE A 213 8.30 12.49 21.58
N ASP A 214 9.41 12.95 20.97
CA ASP A 214 9.48 14.29 20.37
C ASP A 214 8.46 14.48 19.23
N PHE A 215 8.06 13.39 18.56
CA PHE A 215 7.04 13.39 17.52
C PHE A 215 5.62 13.64 18.07
N VAL A 216 5.36 13.25 19.33
CA VAL A 216 4.07 13.52 20.01
C VAL A 216 4.02 14.97 20.51
N ALA A 217 5.17 15.56 20.83
CA ALA A 217 5.30 16.97 21.21
C ALA A 217 5.23 17.93 20.01
N ALA A 218 5.46 17.45 18.79
CA ALA A 218 5.28 18.20 17.54
C ALA A 218 3.79 18.46 17.24
N LYS A 219 3.17 19.33 18.05
CA LYS A 219 1.74 19.66 17.99
C LYS A 219 1.40 20.76 16.98
N GLN A 220 2.40 21.31 16.29
CA GLN A 220 2.23 22.36 15.29
C GLN A 220 2.35 21.77 13.89
N MET A 221 1.24 21.28 13.36
CA MET A 221 1.10 21.14 11.92
C MET A 221 1.05 22.54 11.32
N LEU A 222 1.71 22.75 10.18
CA LEU A 222 1.58 24.00 9.43
C LEU A 222 0.09 24.26 9.18
N PRO A 223 -0.47 25.39 9.65
CA PRO A 223 -1.87 25.68 9.41
C PRO A 223 -2.07 25.78 7.90
N GLY A 224 -3.03 25.01 7.37
CA GLY A 224 -3.42 25.13 5.97
C GLY A 224 -3.87 26.57 5.69
N GLY A 225 -3.38 27.15 4.60
CA GLY A 225 -3.81 28.48 4.18
C GLY A 225 -5.30 28.52 3.88
N THR A 226 -5.94 29.68 4.12
CA THR A 226 -7.33 29.91 3.72
C THR A 226 -7.42 29.80 2.18
N PRO A 227 -8.30 28.95 1.62
CA PRO A 227 -8.48 28.88 0.18
C PRO A 227 -9.01 30.22 -0.34
N ALA A 228 -8.60 30.59 -1.56
CA ALA A 228 -9.15 31.75 -2.24
C ALA A 228 -10.65 31.58 -2.47
N SER A 229 -11.40 32.68 -2.43
CA SER A 229 -12.82 32.63 -2.81
C SER A 229 -12.97 32.42 -4.31
N SER A 230 -14.09 31.83 -4.75
CA SER A 230 -14.39 31.67 -6.18
C SER A 230 -14.32 33.00 -6.93
N HIS A 231 -14.83 34.08 -6.32
CA HIS A 231 -14.74 35.42 -6.89
C HIS A 231 -13.29 35.89 -7.08
N GLN A 232 -12.40 35.61 -6.12
CA GLN A 232 -10.99 35.99 -6.23
C GLN A 232 -10.27 35.22 -7.35
N LEU A 233 -10.60 33.95 -7.55
CA LEU A 233 -10.06 33.14 -8.65
C LEU A 233 -10.61 33.63 -10.00
N ASP A 234 -11.92 33.88 -10.08
CA ASP A 234 -12.57 34.18 -11.35
C ASP A 234 -12.41 35.63 -11.81
N PHE A 235 -12.43 36.59 -10.90
CA PHE A 235 -12.41 38.02 -11.21
C PHE A 235 -11.15 38.74 -10.72
N GLY A 236 -10.38 38.09 -9.84
CA GLY A 236 -9.18 38.67 -9.23
C GLY A 236 -9.42 39.27 -7.84
N THR A 237 -8.33 39.61 -7.18
CA THR A 237 -8.32 40.23 -5.85
C THR A 237 -8.52 41.74 -5.95
N TYR A 238 -8.76 42.39 -4.81
CA TYR A 238 -8.80 43.85 -4.77
C TYR A 238 -7.52 44.45 -5.38
N GLY A 239 -7.68 45.36 -6.34
CA GLY A 239 -6.57 46.01 -7.06
C GLY A 239 -5.97 45.19 -8.21
N SER A 240 -6.51 44.01 -8.57
CA SER A 240 -6.02 43.27 -9.74
C SER A 240 -6.50 43.88 -11.06
N GLU A 241 -5.63 43.93 -12.06
CA GLU A 241 -5.97 44.40 -13.40
C GLU A 241 -6.60 43.27 -14.26
N PRO A 242 -7.84 43.44 -14.76
CA PRO A 242 -8.53 42.39 -15.51
C PRO A 242 -7.93 42.12 -16.89
N LEU A 243 -7.28 43.13 -17.49
CA LEU A 243 -6.66 43.03 -18.81
C LEU A 243 -5.25 42.42 -18.78
N ALA A 244 -4.64 42.32 -17.60
CA ALA A 244 -3.29 41.77 -17.43
C ALA A 244 -3.24 40.23 -17.53
N ARG A 245 -4.37 39.56 -17.80
CA ARG A 245 -4.41 38.09 -17.87
C ARG A 245 -3.65 37.57 -19.09
N PRO A 246 -2.74 36.61 -18.92
CA PRO A 246 -1.93 36.12 -20.02
C PRO A 246 -2.79 35.33 -21.02
N TYR A 247 -2.39 35.41 -22.28
CA TYR A 247 -2.89 34.53 -23.31
C TYR A 247 -2.21 33.16 -23.19
N ILE A 248 -3.00 32.08 -23.30
CA ILE A 248 -2.49 30.71 -23.25
C ILE A 248 -2.29 30.22 -24.67
N GLY A 249 -1.04 29.96 -25.04
CA GLY A 249 -0.67 29.44 -26.37
C GLY A 249 -1.26 28.05 -26.69
N ARG A 250 -1.59 27.23 -25.69
CA ARG A 250 -2.19 25.89 -25.88
C ARG A 250 -3.54 25.92 -26.55
N THR A 251 -4.41 26.82 -26.11
CA THR A 251 -5.79 26.96 -26.60
C THR A 251 -5.94 28.10 -27.60
N ASN A 252 -4.86 28.83 -27.90
CA ASN A 252 -4.92 30.10 -28.62
C ASN A 252 -6.09 30.95 -28.09
N GLY A 253 -6.11 31.18 -26.78
CA GLY A 253 -7.16 31.94 -26.09
C GLY A 253 -6.68 32.59 -24.80
N MET A 254 -7.49 33.49 -24.24
CA MET A 254 -7.22 34.05 -22.91
C MET A 254 -7.18 32.94 -21.85
N ALA A 255 -6.34 33.11 -20.83
CA ALA A 255 -6.36 32.22 -19.67
C ALA A 255 -7.77 32.16 -19.06
N SER A 256 -8.34 30.95 -19.06
CA SER A 256 -9.68 30.72 -18.50
C SER A 256 -9.63 30.94 -16.99
N THR A 257 -10.69 31.52 -16.44
CA THR A 257 -10.84 31.77 -15.01
C THR A 257 -10.98 30.51 -14.17
N THR A 258 -11.49 29.46 -14.81
CA THR A 258 -11.85 28.16 -14.22
C THR A 258 -10.79 27.08 -14.44
N THR A 259 -9.50 27.43 -14.53
CA THR A 259 -8.39 26.48 -14.81
C THR A 259 -8.32 25.32 -13.82
N ASP A 260 -8.71 25.57 -12.58
CA ASP A 260 -8.85 24.58 -11.52
C ASP A 260 -9.94 23.52 -11.80
N LEU A 261 -11.02 23.89 -12.49
CA LEU A 261 -12.16 22.99 -12.75
C LEU A 261 -11.95 22.05 -13.94
N PHE A 262 -11.06 22.40 -14.88
CA PHE A 262 -10.84 21.62 -16.09
C PHE A 262 -9.43 21.01 -16.17
N ASP A 263 -8.68 21.09 -15.07
CA ASP A 263 -7.42 20.37 -14.87
C ASP A 263 -7.71 18.86 -14.93
N GLY A 264 -7.13 18.16 -15.91
CA GLY A 264 -7.51 16.77 -16.25
C GLY A 264 -8.39 16.61 -17.49
N THR A 265 -8.71 17.69 -18.20
CA THR A 265 -9.38 17.64 -19.51
C THR A 265 -8.47 18.15 -20.63
N THR A 266 -8.88 17.92 -21.88
CA THR A 266 -8.12 18.40 -23.06
C THR A 266 -8.03 19.92 -23.13
N LYS A 267 -8.83 20.67 -22.36
CA LYS A 267 -8.80 22.14 -22.33
C LYS A 267 -7.53 22.69 -21.66
N ALA A 268 -6.89 21.92 -20.79
CA ALA A 268 -5.65 22.31 -20.09
C ALA A 268 -4.36 21.85 -20.80
N THR A 269 -4.48 20.96 -21.80
CA THR A 269 -3.37 20.26 -22.47
C THR A 269 -3.34 20.58 -23.97
N PHE A 270 -2.31 20.14 -24.68
CA PHE A 270 -2.21 20.23 -26.15
C PHE A 270 -2.96 19.13 -26.91
N HIS A 271 -3.68 18.24 -26.21
CA HIS A 271 -4.50 17.22 -26.84
C HIS A 271 -5.63 17.82 -27.68
N ILE A 272 -5.97 17.13 -28.78
CA ILE A 272 -7.13 17.48 -29.59
C ILE A 272 -8.43 17.41 -28.77
N PRO A 273 -9.43 18.28 -29.04
CA PRO A 273 -10.75 18.13 -28.47
C PRO A 273 -11.31 16.73 -28.71
N ARG A 274 -11.98 16.16 -27.69
CA ARG A 274 -12.52 14.78 -27.67
C ARG A 274 -11.48 13.66 -27.59
N TYR A 275 -10.22 13.95 -27.31
CA TYR A 275 -9.29 12.90 -26.88
C TYR A 275 -9.87 12.16 -25.66
N GLN A 276 -9.93 10.82 -25.76
CA GLN A 276 -10.57 9.95 -24.76
C GLN A 276 -9.56 9.23 -23.86
N GLY A 277 -8.26 9.47 -24.06
CA GLY A 277 -7.24 8.89 -23.20
C GLY A 277 -7.16 9.59 -21.85
N PHE A 278 -6.52 8.92 -20.90
CA PHE A 278 -6.32 9.46 -19.56
C PHE A 278 -5.40 10.69 -19.58
N ILE A 279 -5.80 11.74 -18.88
CA ILE A 279 -5.00 12.96 -18.66
C ILE A 279 -4.70 13.06 -17.15
N PRO A 280 -3.42 12.97 -16.75
CA PRO A 280 -3.06 13.01 -15.33
C PRO A 280 -3.23 14.41 -14.75
N GLN A 281 -4.03 14.52 -13.69
CA GLN A 281 -4.19 15.73 -12.89
C GLN A 281 -3.29 15.64 -11.64
N THR A 282 -1.97 15.81 -11.82
CA THR A 282 -1.02 15.78 -10.69
C THR A 282 0.01 16.88 -10.84
N LYS A 283 0.39 17.52 -9.73
CA LYS A 283 1.49 18.51 -9.69
C LYS A 283 2.79 17.91 -9.15
N TYR A 284 2.74 16.68 -8.65
CA TYR A 284 3.84 16.06 -7.89
C TYR A 284 4.73 15.16 -8.75
N ASN A 285 4.25 14.73 -9.91
CA ASN A 285 5.02 13.90 -10.83
C ASN A 285 5.33 14.65 -12.13
N PRO A 286 6.55 15.18 -12.30
CA PRO A 286 6.89 16.00 -13.47
C PRO A 286 6.85 15.21 -14.78
N THR A 287 7.18 13.91 -14.75
CA THR A 287 7.16 13.05 -15.93
C THR A 287 5.73 12.80 -16.40
N ALA A 288 4.80 12.54 -15.47
CA ALA A 288 3.39 12.37 -15.80
C ALA A 288 2.79 13.66 -16.34
N VAL A 289 3.17 14.82 -15.79
CA VAL A 289 2.75 16.13 -16.31
C VAL A 289 3.24 16.34 -17.74
N ALA A 290 4.53 16.10 -17.99
CA ALA A 290 5.11 16.29 -19.32
C ALA A 290 4.47 15.38 -20.38
N GLN A 291 4.22 14.11 -20.05
CA GLN A 291 3.54 13.18 -20.96
C GLN A 291 2.05 13.52 -21.13
N GLY A 292 1.39 13.92 -20.05
CA GLY A 292 -0.02 14.29 -20.02
C GLY A 292 -0.33 15.60 -20.74
N ASP A 293 0.64 16.50 -20.88
CA ASP A 293 0.44 17.77 -21.59
C ASP A 293 0.28 17.56 -23.10
N GLY A 294 0.89 16.50 -23.66
CA GLY A 294 0.73 16.16 -25.08
C GLY A 294 1.35 17.17 -26.05
N GLU A 295 2.34 17.96 -25.59
CA GLU A 295 3.01 18.99 -26.39
C GLU A 295 3.73 18.41 -27.61
N GLN A 296 4.38 17.25 -27.42
CA GLN A 296 5.03 16.53 -28.49
C GLN A 296 4.06 15.53 -29.13
N THR A 297 3.90 15.61 -30.44
CA THR A 297 3.12 14.63 -31.20
C THR A 297 3.76 13.25 -31.08
N ARG A 298 2.94 12.24 -30.81
CA ARG A 298 3.39 10.85 -30.77
C ARG A 298 3.93 10.44 -32.14
N GLY A 299 5.18 9.96 -32.18
CA GLY A 299 5.71 9.30 -33.36
C GLY A 299 4.91 8.04 -33.67
N LYS A 300 4.80 7.69 -34.96
CA LYS A 300 4.26 6.38 -35.32
C LYS A 300 5.31 5.32 -35.03
N GLU A 301 4.98 4.38 -34.16
CA GLU A 301 5.82 3.20 -33.88
C GLU A 301 5.62 2.17 -35.00
N GLU A 302 6.14 2.47 -36.19
CA GLU A 302 6.15 1.56 -37.34
C GLU A 302 7.52 0.89 -37.47
N ASP A 303 7.96 0.15 -36.44
CA ASP A 303 9.23 -0.60 -36.50
C ASP A 303 9.06 -1.96 -37.20
N LEU A 304 8.34 -1.94 -38.32
CA LEU A 304 8.17 -3.10 -39.17
C LEU A 304 9.20 -3.03 -40.29
N ARG A 305 10.07 -4.04 -40.36
CA ARG A 305 11.03 -4.23 -41.45
C ARG A 305 10.37 -4.65 -42.78
N LEU A 306 9.18 -4.13 -43.06
CA LEU A 306 8.39 -4.44 -44.25
C LEU A 306 8.97 -3.77 -45.50
N TYR A 307 9.55 -2.58 -45.36
CA TYR A 307 9.91 -1.73 -46.50
C TYR A 307 11.42 -1.55 -46.68
N HIS A 308 12.23 -1.84 -45.66
CA HIS A 308 13.69 -1.67 -45.70
C HIS A 308 14.41 -3.03 -45.70
N LEU A 309 14.79 -3.48 -46.90
CA LEU A 309 15.68 -4.61 -47.09
C LEU A 309 17.10 -4.10 -47.33
N ASN A 310 18.05 -4.47 -46.45
CA ASN A 310 19.46 -4.11 -46.61
C ASN A 310 20.07 -4.72 -47.89
N ASN A 311 19.45 -5.78 -48.41
CA ASN A 311 19.95 -6.53 -49.57
C ASN A 311 19.00 -6.34 -50.75
N LEU A 312 19.58 -6.38 -51.95
CA LEU A 312 18.83 -6.30 -53.20
C LEU A 312 17.69 -7.34 -53.25
N PRO A 313 16.53 -7.00 -53.83
CA PRO A 313 15.50 -7.98 -54.15
C PRO A 313 16.08 -9.15 -54.95
N GLY A 314 15.74 -10.38 -54.57
CA GLY A 314 16.29 -11.61 -55.17
C GLY A 314 17.49 -12.21 -54.44
N TYR A 315 18.12 -11.50 -53.49
CA TYR A 315 19.12 -12.12 -52.62
C TYR A 315 18.49 -13.17 -51.69
N THR A 316 18.94 -14.42 -51.81
CA THR A 316 18.42 -15.60 -51.09
C THR A 316 19.29 -16.04 -49.91
N GLY A 317 20.35 -15.29 -49.58
CA GLY A 317 21.22 -15.59 -48.44
C GLY A 317 20.58 -15.29 -47.08
N HIS A 318 21.36 -15.46 -46.02
CA HIS A 318 20.87 -15.28 -44.64
C HIS A 318 20.29 -13.88 -44.41
N LYS A 319 19.04 -13.82 -43.93
CA LYS A 319 18.38 -12.59 -43.49
C LYS A 319 18.31 -12.62 -41.96
N PRO A 320 19.06 -11.75 -41.25
CA PRO A 320 19.03 -11.73 -39.79
C PRO A 320 17.64 -11.28 -39.33
N VAL A 321 16.99 -12.09 -38.49
CA VAL A 321 15.66 -11.81 -37.92
C VAL A 321 15.79 -11.02 -36.61
N ASP A 322 16.82 -11.31 -35.81
CA ASP A 322 17.12 -10.61 -34.55
C ASP A 322 18.02 -9.38 -34.81
N SER A 323 17.76 -8.29 -34.10
CA SER A 323 18.51 -7.02 -34.21
C SER A 323 19.99 -7.20 -33.90
N LYS A 324 20.33 -8.12 -32.98
CA LYS A 324 21.72 -8.46 -32.62
C LYS A 324 22.55 -9.00 -33.79
N ASN A 325 21.89 -9.59 -34.78
CA ASN A 325 22.53 -10.20 -35.96
C ASN A 325 22.54 -9.27 -37.17
N VAL A 326 21.95 -8.07 -37.06
CA VAL A 326 21.93 -7.09 -38.16
C VAL A 326 23.30 -6.43 -38.25
N ARG A 327 24.01 -6.68 -39.36
CA ARG A 327 25.34 -6.11 -39.65
C ARG A 327 25.37 -5.22 -40.89
N GLY A 328 24.21 -4.74 -41.32
CA GLY A 328 24.04 -3.98 -42.56
C GLY A 328 23.79 -4.87 -43.78
N GLU A 329 24.24 -4.43 -44.95
CA GLU A 329 24.13 -5.14 -46.24
C GLU A 329 25.08 -6.34 -46.35
N ALA A 330 24.71 -7.34 -47.14
CA ALA A 330 25.51 -8.52 -47.39
C ALA A 330 26.71 -8.19 -48.30
N LYS A 331 27.92 -8.40 -47.78
CA LYS A 331 29.19 -8.11 -48.48
C LYS A 331 29.71 -9.26 -49.35
N THR A 332 28.92 -10.30 -49.57
CA THR A 332 29.37 -11.54 -50.24
C THR A 332 29.89 -11.35 -51.67
N GLY A 333 29.56 -10.24 -52.34
CA GLY A 333 30.06 -9.91 -53.68
C GLY A 333 31.27 -8.95 -53.71
N THR A 334 31.60 -8.31 -52.60
CA THR A 334 32.65 -7.27 -52.49
C THR A 334 33.75 -7.65 -51.50
N ASP A 335 33.71 -8.86 -50.93
CA ASP A 335 34.76 -9.37 -50.04
C ASP A 335 36.03 -9.70 -50.84
N SER A 336 37.14 -9.07 -50.46
CA SER A 336 38.47 -9.23 -51.06
C SER A 336 39.04 -10.65 -50.91
N ARG A 337 38.46 -11.47 -50.03
CA ARG A 337 38.78 -12.90 -49.91
C ARG A 337 38.23 -13.74 -51.06
N THR A 338 37.29 -13.21 -51.83
CA THR A 338 36.75 -13.88 -53.03
C THR A 338 37.44 -13.35 -54.28
N THR A 339 37.64 -14.21 -55.29
CA THR A 339 38.26 -13.79 -56.57
C THR A 339 37.47 -12.69 -57.26
N ASN A 340 36.13 -12.76 -57.20
CA ASN A 340 35.23 -11.75 -57.78
C ASN A 340 35.30 -10.42 -57.03
N GLY A 341 35.28 -10.44 -55.69
CA GLY A 341 35.40 -9.23 -54.87
C GLY A 341 36.79 -8.60 -54.90
N PHE A 342 37.86 -9.39 -55.09
CA PHE A 342 39.23 -8.90 -55.23
C PHE A 342 39.45 -8.10 -56.52
N VAL A 343 38.84 -8.54 -57.63
CA VAL A 343 38.90 -7.85 -58.92
C VAL A 343 38.09 -6.56 -58.90
N TYR A 344 36.97 -6.55 -58.15
CA TYR A 344 36.11 -5.37 -58.00
C TYR A 344 36.67 -4.40 -56.96
N LYS A 345 37.63 -3.56 -57.35
CA LYS A 345 38.06 -2.41 -56.53
C LYS A 345 37.06 -1.28 -56.70
N PRO A 346 36.47 -0.72 -55.63
CA PRO A 346 35.72 0.52 -55.76
C PRO A 346 36.66 1.60 -56.32
N HIS A 347 36.22 2.33 -57.33
CA HIS A 347 36.89 3.57 -57.71
C HIS A 347 36.81 4.49 -56.50
N ASN A 348 37.94 4.69 -55.81
CA ASN A 348 38.02 5.62 -54.69
C ASN A 348 37.54 6.99 -55.17
N LEU A 349 36.50 7.53 -54.51
CA LEU A 349 36.17 8.95 -54.48
C LEU A 349 36.72 9.55 -53.18
#